data_AF-A0A0G3WKW8-F1
#
_entry.id   AF-A0A0G3WKW8-F1
#
_cell.length_a   1.000
_cell.length_b   1.000
_cell.length_c   1.000
_cell.angle_alpha   90.00
_cell.angle_beta   90.00
_cell.angle_gamma   90.00
#
_symmetry.space_group_name_H-M   'P 1'
#
loop_
_entity.id
_entity.type
_entity.pdbx_description
1 polymer ?
#
loop_
_entity_poly.entity_id
_entity_poly.type
_entity_poly.pdbx_seq_one_letter_code
_entity_poly.pdbx_strand_id
1 'polypeptide(L)'
;MNLLINGIIMIEKVCNYTHKSFKNYTNPGDLKFKQKNIIFAYNGKGKSSLVLGVKREFLKDTTKTDDGLRFKATKTTPTKANE
;
A
#
# COMPACT_ATOMS: atom_id res chain seq x y z
N MET A 1 16.14 -6.48 -2.58
CA MET A 1 16.41 -6.65 -4.01
C MET A 1 15.05 -6.79 -4.67
N ASN A 2 14.65 -5.84 -5.52
CA ASN A 2 13.35 -5.93 -6.19
C ASN A 2 13.45 -6.93 -7.34
N LEU A 3 12.41 -7.73 -7.55
CA LEU A 3 12.38 -8.71 -8.61
C LEU A 3 11.97 -8.05 -9.94
N LEU A 4 12.81 -8.23 -10.96
CA LEU A 4 12.51 -7.88 -12.34
C LEU A 4 11.72 -9.01 -12.96
N ILE A 5 10.45 -8.77 -13.28
CA ILE A 5 9.66 -9.68 -14.12
C ILE A 5 9.26 -8.88 -15.36
N ASN A 6 9.69 -9.34 -16.54
CA ASN A 6 9.36 -8.72 -17.84
C ASN A 6 9.74 -7.23 -17.97
N GLY A 7 10.81 -6.78 -17.32
CA GLY A 7 11.25 -5.38 -17.34
C GLY A 7 10.48 -4.44 -16.39
N ILE A 8 9.51 -4.96 -15.63
CA ILE A 8 8.76 -4.20 -14.62
C ILE A 8 9.32 -4.55 -13.23
N ILE A 9 9.74 -3.53 -12.48
CA ILE A 9 10.15 -3.70 -11.08
C ILE A 9 8.88 -3.77 -10.22
N MET A 10 8.50 -4.96 -9.76
CA MET A 10 7.39 -5.10 -8.82
C MET A 10 7.84 -4.73 -7.41
N ILE A 11 7.00 -4.01 -6.66
CA ILE A 11 7.26 -3.79 -5.23
C ILE A 11 7.05 -5.10 -4.49
N GLU A 12 8.00 -5.48 -3.63
CA GLU A 12 7.84 -6.66 -2.77
C GLU A 12 7.45 -6.29 -1.34
N LYS A 13 7.88 -5.13 -0.85
CA LYS A 13 7.67 -4.72 0.54
C LYS A 13 7.79 -3.22 0.72
N VAL A 14 7.16 -2.72 1.79
CA VAL A 14 7.45 -1.39 2.35
C VAL A 14 8.66 -1.47 3.28
N CYS A 15 9.61 -0.53 3.13
CA CYS A 15 10.82 -0.48 3.97
C CYS A 15 11.01 0.90 4.61
N ASN A 16 11.42 0.91 5.88
CA ASN A 16 11.79 2.11 6.64
C ASN A 16 10.75 3.24 6.48
N TYR A 17 9.48 2.89 6.66
CA TYR A 17 8.35 3.77 6.44
C TYR A 17 7.86 4.38 7.76
N THR A 18 7.83 5.71 7.79
CA THR A 18 7.31 6.49 8.93
C THR A 18 6.26 7.46 8.42
N HIS A 19 5.01 7.24 8.79
CA HIS A 19 3.90 8.15 8.53
C HIS A 19 2.66 7.72 9.34
N LYS A 20 2.09 8.64 10.12
CA LYS A 20 0.88 8.42 10.94
C LYS A 20 0.97 7.14 11.79
N SER A 21 0.18 6.11 11.46
CA SER A 21 0.10 4.85 12.21
C SER A 21 1.35 3.97 12.11
N PHE A 22 2.30 4.30 11.23
CA PHE A 22 3.54 3.54 11.03
C PHE A 22 4.75 4.34 11.52
N LYS A 23 5.60 3.72 12.34
CA LYS A 23 6.87 4.27 12.83
C LYS A 23 8.00 3.29 12.50
N ASN A 24 8.95 3.71 11.67
CA ASN A 24 10.07 2.89 11.18
C ASN A 24 9.64 1.48 10.72
N TYR A 25 8.52 1.41 10.02
CA TYR A 25 7.91 0.15 9.63
C TYR A 25 8.60 -0.45 8.41
N THR A 26 8.93 -1.74 8.50
CA THR A 26 9.31 -2.58 7.38
C THR A 26 8.43 -3.82 7.39
N ASN A 27 7.88 -4.18 6.23
CA ASN A 27 7.04 -5.36 6.11
C ASN A 27 7.81 -6.63 6.52
N PRO A 28 7.20 -7.56 7.29
CA PRO A 28 7.78 -8.88 7.55
C PRO A 28 8.13 -9.63 6.26
N GLY A 29 9.19 -10.44 6.29
CA GLY A 29 9.75 -11.08 5.10
C GLY A 29 8.84 -12.10 4.43
N ASP A 30 7.93 -12.70 5.20
CA ASP A 30 6.89 -13.65 4.80
C ASP A 30 5.64 -12.95 4.25
N LEU A 31 5.49 -11.64 4.45
CA LEU A 31 4.35 -10.83 4.00
C LEU A 31 4.73 -9.98 2.77
N LYS A 32 5.24 -10.61 1.70
CA LYS A 32 5.54 -9.89 0.46
C LYS A 32 4.27 -9.53 -0.32
N PHE A 33 4.29 -8.38 -0.98
CA PHE A 33 3.28 -8.04 -1.97
C PHE A 33 3.38 -8.98 -3.17
N LYS A 34 2.21 -9.37 -3.66
CA LYS A 34 2.00 -10.10 -4.92
C LYS A 34 1.48 -9.13 -5.99
N GLN A 35 1.26 -9.60 -7.21
CA GLN A 35 0.69 -8.77 -8.28
C GLN A 35 -0.69 -8.20 -7.90
N LYS A 36 -1.48 -8.97 -7.14
CA LYS A 36 -2.78 -8.57 -6.58
C LYS A 36 -2.76 -8.82 -5.08
N ASN A 37 -3.17 -7.82 -4.30
CA ASN A 37 -3.20 -7.89 -2.84
C ASN A 37 -4.54 -7.37 -2.32
N ILE A 38 -5.05 -7.98 -1.26
CA ILE A 38 -6.18 -7.46 -0.48
C ILE A 38 -5.63 -7.03 0.87
N ILE A 39 -5.82 -5.77 1.23
CA ILE A 39 -5.42 -5.24 2.53
C ILE A 39 -6.68 -4.96 3.33
N PHE A 40 -6.84 -5.68 4.45
CA PHE A 40 -7.98 -5.54 5.34
C PHE A 40 -7.55 -5.11 6.73
N ALA A 41 -8.28 -4.15 7.31
CA ALA A 41 -8.20 -3.77 8.71
C ALA A 41 -9.41 -2.92 9.11
N TYR A 42 -9.68 -2.80 10.40
CA TYR A 42 -10.70 -1.89 10.92
C TYR A 42 -10.39 -0.40 10.68
N ASN A 43 -11.37 0.47 10.92
CA ASN A 43 -11.19 1.92 10.81
C ASN A 43 -10.13 2.42 11.81
N GLY A 44 -9.37 3.44 11.39
CA GLY A 44 -8.26 3.98 12.19
C GLY A 44 -6.99 3.10 12.23
N LYS A 45 -6.98 1.91 11.63
CA LYS A 45 -5.81 0.99 11.64
C LYS A 45 -4.75 1.26 10.58
N GLY A 46 -4.71 2.48 10.02
CA GLY A 46 -3.63 2.90 9.13
C GLY A 46 -3.72 2.39 7.69
N LYS A 47 -4.84 1.81 7.23
CA LYS A 47 -5.00 1.34 5.83
C LYS A 47 -4.54 2.39 4.80
N SER A 48 -5.06 3.62 4.90
CA SER A 48 -4.70 4.71 3.99
C SER A 48 -3.22 5.11 4.11
N SER A 49 -2.65 5.05 5.31
CA SER A 49 -1.22 5.30 5.52
C SER A 49 -0.36 4.23 4.86
N LEU A 50 -0.74 2.95 4.95
CA LEU A 50 -0.01 1.86 4.28
C LEU A 50 0.00 2.05 2.77
N VAL A 51 -1.15 2.43 2.18
CA VAL A 51 -1.28 2.72 0.75
C VAL A 51 -0.35 3.85 0.30
N LEU A 52 -0.10 4.87 1.14
CA LEU A 52 0.92 5.90 0.85
C LEU A 52 2.35 5.34 0.93
N GLY A 53 2.62 4.42 1.85
CA GLY A 53 3.89 3.69 1.89
C GLY A 53 4.14 2.86 0.62
N VAL A 54 3.09 2.20 0.13
CA VAL A 54 3.10 1.47 -1.15
C VAL A 54 3.39 2.42 -2.32
N LYS A 55 2.73 3.59 -2.40
CA LYS A 55 3.04 4.63 -3.40
C LYS A 55 4.52 5.04 -3.33
N ARG A 56 5.02 5.32 -2.12
CA ARG A 56 6.40 5.75 -1.91
C ARG A 56 7.40 4.73 -2.44
N GLU A 57 7.23 3.45 -2.14
CA GLU A 57 8.11 2.40 -2.65
C GLU A 57 8.01 2.23 -4.17
N PHE A 58 6.79 2.29 -4.70
CA PHE A 58 6.54 2.18 -6.14
C PHE A 58 7.29 3.25 -6.94
N LEU A 59 7.29 4.49 -6.43
CA LEU A 59 7.95 5.65 -7.04
C LEU A 59 9.46 5.75 -6.77
N LYS A 60 10.07 4.83 -5.98
CA LYS A 60 11.54 4.76 -5.91
C LYS A 60 12.17 4.30 -7.22
N ASP A 61 11.39 3.63 -8.06
CA ASP A 61 11.77 3.30 -9.41
C ASP A 61 11.51 4.51 -10.32
N THR A 62 12.59 5.11 -10.81
CA THR A 62 12.55 6.33 -11.65
C THR A 62 11.94 6.08 -13.03
N THR A 63 11.75 4.82 -13.42
CA THR A 63 11.03 4.47 -14.67
C THR A 63 9.52 4.54 -14.52
N LYS A 64 9.02 4.67 -13.29
CA LYS A 64 7.58 4.75 -13.00
C LYS A 64 7.15 6.18 -12.71
N THR A 65 6.04 6.58 -13.30
CA THR A 65 5.34 7.82 -12.94
C THR A 65 4.12 7.49 -12.07
N ASP A 66 3.47 8.51 -11.50
CA ASP A 66 2.18 8.32 -10.85
C ASP A 66 0.99 8.43 -11.82
N ASP A 67 1.25 8.50 -13.13
CA ASP A 67 0.24 8.43 -14.16
C ASP A 67 -0.41 7.04 -14.15
N GLY A 68 -1.68 6.99 -13.77
CA GLY A 68 -2.44 5.75 -13.60
C GLY A 68 -2.55 5.26 -12.15
N LEU A 69 -1.89 5.92 -11.20
CA LEU A 69 -2.08 5.63 -9.79
C LEU A 69 -3.42 6.21 -9.29
N ARG A 70 -4.38 5.33 -9.01
CA ARG A 70 -5.73 5.72 -8.59
C ARG A 70 -5.96 5.39 -7.12
N PHE A 71 -6.27 6.41 -6.32
CA PHE A 71 -6.73 6.24 -4.94
C PHE A 71 -8.24 6.47 -4.87
N LYS A 72 -9.00 5.43 -4.55
CA LYS A 72 -10.43 5.55 -4.30
C LYS A 72 -10.71 5.33 -2.82
N ALA A 73 -10.97 6.40 -2.09
CA ALA A 73 -11.49 6.33 -0.74
C ALA A 73 -13.02 6.23 -0.83
N THR A 74 -13.58 5.05 -0.60
CA THR A 74 -15.02 4.92 -0.37
C THR A 74 -15.28 5.13 1.11
N LYS A 75 -15.88 6.28 1.47
CA LYS A 75 -16.51 6.42 2.79
C LYS A 75 -17.77 5.56 2.76
N THR A 76 -17.69 4.33 3.27
CA THR A 76 -18.90 3.61 3.65
C THR A 76 -19.42 4.29 4.91
N THR A 77 -20.33 5.24 4.75
CA THR A 77 -21.20 5.63 5.86
C THR A 77 -21.97 4.36 6.22
N PRO A 78 -21.88 3.84 7.45
CA PRO A 78 -22.77 2.76 7.85
C PRO A 78 -24.19 3.31 7.75
N THR A 79 -24.96 2.84 6.76
CA THR A 79 -26.41 2.99 6.82
C THR A 79 -26.82 2.27 8.09
N LYS A 80 -27.36 2.99 9.08
CA LYS A 80 -27.99 2.34 10.22
C LYS A 80 -29.01 1.38 9.63
N ALA A 81 -28.93 0.09 9.99
CA ALA A 81 -30.00 -0.83 9.69
C ALA A 81 -31.25 -0.25 10.35
N ASN A 82 -32.30 -0.06 9.57
CA ASN A 82 -33.58 0.40 10.07
C ASN A 82 -34.06 -0.69 11.04
N GLU A 83 -34.26 -0.33 12.31
CA GLU A 83 -34.97 -1.15 13.31
C GLU A 83 -36.43 -1.36 12.88
#